data_AF-A0A2I0WSN9-F1
#
_entry.id   AF-A0A2I0WSN9-F1
#
_cell.length_a   1.000
_cell.length_b   1.000
_cell.length_c   1.000
_cell.angle_alpha   90.00
_cell.angle_beta   90.00
_cell.angle_gamma   90.00
#
_symmetry.space_group_name_H-M   'P 1'
#
loop_
_entity.id
_entity.type
_entity.pdbx_description
1 polymer ?
#
loop_
_entity_poly.entity_id
_entity_poly.type
_entity_poly.pdbx_seq_one_letter_code
_entity_poly.pdbx_strand_id
1 'polypeptide(L)'
;MKVIDEPSHNPDANDLNLMKSKDNSKLNIDPRVEFCGYSIPHPSENKVNIRVQTTGDSAKDVLKESFQDLILLCQHVRSTFEKSVADFKSTQSHQEMNGA
;
A
#
# COMPACT_ATOMS: atom_id res chain seq x y z
N MET A 1 -9.37 12.29 -4.51
CA MET A 1 -8.00 12.12 -4.01
C MET A 1 -7.21 13.36 -4.38
N LYS A 2 -6.75 14.12 -3.38
CA LYS A 2 -5.88 15.27 -3.60
C LYS A 2 -4.47 14.88 -3.14
N VAL A 3 -3.50 14.95 -4.05
CA VAL A 3 -2.08 14.76 -3.74
C VAL A 3 -1.48 16.14 -3.55
N ILE A 4 -0.93 16.40 -2.37
CA ILE A 4 -0.22 17.63 -2.05
C ILE A 4 1.27 17.30 -2.05
N ASP A 5 2.01 17.99 -2.91
CA ASP A 5 3.46 17.88 -3.07
C ASP A 5 4.08 19.10 -2.38
N GLU A 6 4.70 18.89 -1.22
CA GLU A 6 5.29 19.96 -0.40
C GLU A 6 6.81 19.89 -0.51
N PRO A 7 7.51 21.02 -0.73
CA PRO A 7 8.96 21.05 -0.85
C PRO A 7 9.66 20.57 0.42
N SER A 8 10.81 19.92 0.24
CA SER A 8 11.61 19.24 1.29
C SER A 8 12.15 20.12 2.41
N HIS A 9 11.98 21.45 2.34
CA HIS A 9 12.45 22.38 3.36
C HIS A 9 11.32 23.29 3.84
N ASN A 10 10.46 22.74 4.71
CA ASN A 10 9.54 23.55 5.50
C ASN A 10 10.01 23.56 6.97
N PRO A 11 10.63 24.66 7.45
CA PRO A 11 11.11 24.76 8.84
C PRO A 11 9.98 24.78 9.88
N ASP A 12 8.72 24.93 9.46
CA ASP A 12 7.54 24.99 10.32
C ASP A 12 6.77 23.65 10.41
N ALA A 13 7.39 22.53 10.04
CA ALA A 13 6.77 21.20 10.04
C ALA A 13 6.51 20.60 11.45
N ASN A 14 6.09 21.44 12.40
CA ASN A 14 5.53 21.01 13.69
C ASN A 14 4.01 20.80 13.68
N ASP A 15 3.34 20.98 12.54
CA ASP A 15 1.92 20.69 12.40
C ASP A 15 1.69 19.53 11.43
N LEU A 16 1.50 18.33 11.99
CA LEU A 16 0.16 17.74 12.08
C LEU A 16 0.31 16.30 12.54
N ASN A 17 0.04 16.07 13.82
CA ASN A 17 -0.38 14.78 14.32
C ASN A 17 -1.59 14.33 13.50
N LEU A 18 -1.35 13.54 12.47
CA LEU A 18 -2.35 12.63 11.96
C LEU A 18 -1.87 11.20 12.12
N MET A 19 -1.94 10.80 13.38
CA MET A 19 -2.36 9.46 13.78
C MET A 19 -3.47 8.98 12.83
N LYS A 20 -3.14 8.09 11.90
CA LYS A 20 -3.55 6.68 12.04
C LYS A 20 -2.60 5.75 11.31
N SER A 21 -2.21 4.76 12.12
CA SER A 21 -1.59 3.49 11.84
C SER A 21 -0.27 3.49 11.08
N LYS A 22 0.73 3.05 11.83
CA LYS A 22 2.01 2.49 11.43
C LYS A 22 1.76 1.18 10.67
N ASP A 23 0.99 1.23 9.59
CA ASP A 23 0.84 0.12 8.67
C ASP A 23 1.96 0.28 7.65
N ASN A 24 2.80 -0.75 7.51
CA ASN A 24 3.94 -0.84 6.59
C ASN A 24 3.52 -0.65 5.12
N SER A 25 3.08 0.54 4.75
CA SER A 25 2.83 0.92 3.37
C SER A 25 4.16 1.06 2.65
N LYS A 26 4.25 0.53 1.42
CA LYS A 26 5.46 0.54 0.59
C LYS A 26 6.08 1.94 0.46
N LEU A 27 5.24 2.98 0.53
CA LEU A 27 5.62 4.36 0.42
C LEU A 27 6.49 4.86 1.60
N ASN A 28 6.29 4.33 2.81
CA ASN A 28 7.12 4.68 3.99
C ASN A 28 8.43 3.85 4.06
N ILE A 29 8.60 2.89 3.17
CA ILE A 29 9.80 2.05 3.07
C ILE A 29 10.72 2.58 1.96
N ASP A 30 10.22 3.45 1.10
CA ASP A 30 10.99 4.01 0.00
C ASP A 30 11.96 5.09 0.52
N PRO A 31 13.29 4.95 0.32
CA PRO A 31 14.28 5.93 0.79
C PRO A 31 14.14 7.31 0.13
N ARG A 32 13.38 7.41 -0.96
CA ARG A 32 13.07 8.67 -1.65
C ARG A 32 11.97 9.46 -0.95
N VAL A 33 11.23 8.84 -0.03
CA VAL A 33 10.11 9.45 0.70
C VAL A 33 10.57 9.83 2.10
N GLU A 34 10.47 11.12 2.41
CA GLU A 34 10.79 11.65 3.74
C GLU A 34 9.55 11.63 4.65
N PHE A 35 8.37 11.84 4.07
CA PHE A 35 7.11 11.81 4.80
C PHE A 35 5.96 11.34 3.91
N CYS A 36 5.06 10.54 4.50
CA CYS A 36 3.79 10.21 3.88
C CYS A 36 2.68 10.13 4.94
N GLY A 37 1.53 10.75 4.66
CA GLY A 37 0.34 10.66 5.51
C GLY A 37 -0.96 10.88 4.73
N TYR A 38 -2.08 10.47 5.31
CA TYR A 38 -3.40 10.69 4.72
C TYR A 38 -4.41 11.19 5.74
N SER A 39 -5.37 12.01 5.28
CA SER A 39 -6.49 12.50 6.10
C SER A 39 -7.83 12.30 5.43
N ILE A 40 -8.84 11.98 6.24
CA ILE A 40 -10.23 11.95 5.84
C ILE A 40 -10.88 13.17 6.51
N PRO A 41 -11.25 14.22 5.74
CA PRO A 41 -11.73 15.47 6.32
C PRO A 41 -13.05 15.29 7.09
N HIS A 42 -13.90 14.37 6.64
CA HIS A 42 -15.12 14.01 7.34
C HIS A 42 -15.53 12.58 6.93
N PRO A 43 -15.95 11.69 7.86
CA PRO A 43 -16.33 10.31 7.54
C PRO A 43 -17.45 10.18 6.50
N SER A 44 -18.36 11.15 6.44
CA SER A 44 -19.46 11.17 5.46
C SER A 44 -19.05 11.67 4.07
N GLU A 45 -17.86 12.25 3.93
CA GLU A 45 -17.31 12.64 2.63
C GLU A 45 -16.41 11.53 2.14
N ASN A 46 -16.69 11.00 0.94
CA ASN A 46 -15.80 10.03 0.29
C ASN A 46 -14.59 10.73 -0.35
N LYS A 47 -13.80 11.42 0.48
CA LYS A 47 -12.60 12.14 0.10
C LYS A 47 -11.46 11.75 1.01
N VAL A 48 -10.29 11.60 0.40
CA VAL A 48 -9.02 11.39 1.10
C VAL A 48 -8.01 12.39 0.57
N ASN A 49 -7.34 13.08 1.48
CA ASN A 49 -6.19 13.91 1.21
C ASN A 49 -4.93 13.10 1.50
N ILE A 50 -3.99 13.09 0.56
CA ILE A 50 -2.72 12.38 0.71
C ILE A 50 -1.61 13.43 0.60
N ARG A 51 -0.70 13.41 1.57
CA ARG A 51 0.50 14.26 1.59
C ARG A 51 1.71 13.37 1.49
N VAL A 52 2.56 13.64 0.51
CA VAL A 52 3.82 12.91 0.29
C VAL A 52 4.92 13.97 0.15
N GLN A 53 6.00 13.81 0.89
CA GLN A 53 7.20 14.62 0.78
C GLN A 53 8.35 13.71 0.34
N THR A 54 9.08 14.17 -0.66
CA THR A 54 10.15 13.41 -1.31
C THR A 54 11.42 14.25 -1.31
N THR A 55 12.56 13.58 -1.31
CA THR A 55 13.88 14.24 -1.19
C THR A 55 14.42 14.77 -2.53
N GLY A 56 13.77 14.47 -3.66
CA GLY A 56 14.16 14.99 -4.97
C GLY A 56 13.32 14.51 -6.15
N ASP A 57 12.81 13.28 -6.11
CA ASP A 57 11.91 12.75 -7.15
C ASP A 57 10.51 13.34 -7.02
N SER A 58 9.72 13.35 -8.10
CA SER A 58 8.34 13.85 -7.98
C SER A 58 7.50 12.94 -7.08
N ALA A 59 6.86 13.52 -6.07
CA ALA A 59 5.94 12.80 -5.19
C ALA A 59 4.84 12.03 -5.94
N LYS A 60 4.41 12.53 -7.10
CA LYS A 60 3.42 11.86 -7.96
C LYS A 60 3.97 10.56 -8.57
N ASP A 61 5.21 10.58 -9.01
CA ASP A 61 5.85 9.42 -9.66
C ASP A 61 6.13 8.33 -8.63
N VAL A 62 6.68 8.70 -7.47
CA VAL A 62 6.93 7.78 -6.35
C VAL A 62 5.62 7.15 -5.83
N LEU A 63 4.54 7.93 -5.75
CA LEU A 63 3.23 7.42 -5.39
C LEU A 63 2.67 6.43 -6.42
N LYS A 64 2.83 6.73 -7.71
CA LYS A 64 2.38 5.86 -8.81
C LYS A 64 3.13 4.54 -8.80
N GLU A 65 4.44 4.57 -8.63
CA GLU A 65 5.29 3.38 -8.53
C GLU A 65 4.89 2.52 -7.33
N SER A 66 4.67 3.13 -6.17
CA SER A 66 4.24 2.42 -4.96
C SER A 66 2.87 1.74 -5.11
N PHE A 67 1.94 2.33 -5.88
CA PHE A 67 0.66 1.68 -6.20
C PHE A 67 0.81 0.54 -7.21
N GLN A 68 1.73 0.66 -8.16
CA GLN A 68 2.06 -0.44 -9.07
C GLN A 68 2.56 -1.66 -8.27
N ASP A 69 3.44 -1.44 -7.30
CA ASP A 69 3.94 -2.48 -6.39
C ASP A 69 2.82 -3.11 -5.56
N LEU A 70 1.89 -2.32 -5.05
CA LEU A 70 0.74 -2.83 -4.29
C LEU A 70 -0.14 -3.75 -5.15
N ILE A 71 -0.38 -3.39 -6.41
CA ILE A 71 -1.13 -4.22 -7.35
C ILE A 71 -0.40 -5.56 -7.56
N LEU A 72 0.91 -5.54 -7.76
CA LEU A 72 1.72 -6.75 -7.95
C LEU A 72 1.69 -7.64 -6.69
N LEU A 73 1.74 -7.03 -5.50
CA LEU A 73 1.63 -7.76 -4.23
C LEU A 73 0.27 -8.47 -4.13
N CYS A 74 -0.83 -7.78 -4.44
CA CYS A 74 -2.17 -8.40 -4.44
C CYS A 74 -2.26 -9.54 -5.45
N GLN A 75 -1.68 -9.38 -6.64
CA GLN A 75 -1.63 -10.44 -7.65
C GLN A 75 -0.82 -11.65 -7.17
N HIS A 76 0.31 -11.42 -6.49
CA HIS A 76 1.13 -12.48 -5.93
C HIS A 76 0.37 -13.26 -4.86
N VAL A 77 -0.25 -12.57 -3.90
CA VAL A 77 -1.05 -13.21 -2.84
C VAL A 77 -2.16 -14.06 -3.44
N ARG A 78 -2.90 -13.52 -4.42
CA ARG A 78 -3.96 -14.27 -5.12
C ARG A 78 -3.40 -15.51 -5.82
N SER A 79 -2.32 -15.37 -6.57
CA SER A 79 -1.73 -16.49 -7.34
C SER A 79 -1.21 -17.60 -6.42
N THR A 80 -0.58 -17.24 -5.31
CA THR A 80 -0.08 -18.20 -4.31
C THR A 80 -1.26 -18.91 -3.63
N PHE A 81 -2.31 -18.18 -3.29
CA PHE A 81 -3.52 -18.78 -2.71
C PHE A 81 -4.18 -19.76 -3.68
N GLU A 82 -4.37 -19.38 -4.94
CA GLU A 82 -4.96 -20.24 -5.98
C GLU A 82 -4.16 -21.52 -6.20
N LYS A 83 -2.82 -21.43 -6.23
CA LYS A 83 -1.93 -22.60 -6.31
C LYS A 83 -2.12 -23.53 -5.12
N SER A 84 -2.03 -23.02 -3.90
CA SER A 84 -2.20 -23.82 -2.69
C SER A 84 -3.57 -24.50 -2.63
N VAL A 85 -4.63 -23.83 -3.08
CA VAL A 85 -5.98 -24.41 -3.16
C VAL A 85 -6.06 -25.51 -4.22
N ALA A 86 -5.43 -25.33 -5.39
CA ALA A 86 -5.39 -26.34 -6.44
C ALA A 86 -4.62 -27.60 -6.00
N ASP A 87 -3.47 -27.41 -5.35
CA ASP A 87 -2.64 -28.50 -4.83
C ASP A 87 -3.38 -29.30 -3.75
N PHE A 88 -4.09 -28.60 -2.85
CA PHE A 88 -4.92 -29.24 -1.82
C PHE A 88 -6.05 -30.07 -2.43
N LYS A 89 -6.78 -29.53 -3.41
CA LYS A 89 -7.85 -30.25 -4.11
C LYS A 89 -7.34 -31.49 -4.85
N SER A 90 -6.18 -31.39 -5.48
CA SER A 90 -5.53 -32.52 -6.19
C SER A 90 -5.09 -33.63 -5.23
N THR A 91 -4.72 -33.27 -4.00
CA THR A 91 -4.31 -34.23 -2.96
C THR A 91 -5.53 -34.92 -2.34
N GLN A 92 -6.61 -34.18 -2.07
CA GLN A 92 -7.89 -34.74 -1.59
C GLN A 92 -8.45 -35.78 -2.55
N SER A 93 -8.50 -35.49 -3.85
CA SER A 93 -9.00 -36.45 -4.85
C SER A 93 -8.13 -37.72 -4.94
N HIS A 94 -6.82 -37.65 -4.68
CA HIS A 94 -5.96 -38.83 -4.59
C HIS A 94 -6.17 -39.65 -3.31
N GLN A 95 -6.57 -39.03 -2.20
CA GLN A 95 -6.84 -39.75 -0.95
C GLN A 95 -8.18 -40.48 -0.97
N GLU A 96 -9.20 -39.90 -1.62
CA GLU A 96 -10.51 -40.53 -1.76
C GLU A 96 -10.50 -41.76 -2.71
N MET A 97 -9.59 -41.80 -3.70
CA MET A 97 -9.46 -42.97 -4.61
C MET A 97 -8.61 -44.12 -4.04
N ASN A 98 -7.74 -43.86 -3.06
CA ASN A 98 -6.86 -44.88 -2.45
C ASN A 98 -7.44 -45.52 -1.18
N GLY A 99 -8.62 -45.07 -0.73
CA GLY A 99 -9.33 -45.56 0.46
C GLY A 99 -10.56 -46.43 0.17
N ALA A 100 -10.84 -46.76 -1.10
CA ALA A 100 -11.94 -47.62 -1.55
C ALA A 100 -11.42 -48.95 -2.10
#